data_AF-A0A150UW23-F1
#
_entry.id   AF-A0A150UW23-F1
#
_cell.length_a   1.000
_cell.length_b   1.000
_cell.length_c   1.000
_cell.angle_alpha   90.00
_cell.angle_beta   90.00
_cell.angle_gamma   90.00
#
_symmetry.space_group_name_H-M   'P 1'
#
loop_
_entity.id
_entity.type
_entity.pdbx_description
1 polymer ?
#
loop_
_entity_poly.entity_id
_entity_poly.type
_entity_poly.pdbx_seq_one_letter_code
_entity_poly.pdbx_strand_id
1 'polypeptide(L)'
;MNSERFARFFGGAPEFTIPGRTFPVDIQFSRSPCEDYVDSAVRQALAIHVSQPANGDILVFMTGQEDIEVTCELIAERLAQLNDPPKLSILPIYSQMPADLQAKIFDRAPPGVRKCIVATNIAETSLTVDGIMYVVDCGFSKLKVYNPRMGMDTLQITPISQANASQRAGRAGRTGPGRAFHLYTERAFRDELYIAQIPEIQRTNLANTVLLLKSLGVKDLLDFDFMDPPPQDTITTSLFDLWALGALTNLGDLTDLGLQMTRFPMDPSLAKLVILSSTTYTCSEEILTIVAMLSVPSVFYRPKERLEESDAAREKFFVHDSDHLTLLTVYQQWVANGMRDAWCVKHFLHPKALHRAREIREQIRDIMISSHMQLTSCGYDLDIVRECICSGFYHQAARRKGLGEYVNLRTSVSVQLHPTSALYNSGDPPDYVVYHELILTSKEYMSCVTAVDAHWLAELGGVFYSVKEKGFGRGRKEIEFSKKAELQKGIEADRARQRAAAEAERMNIADVAGKVNGKGTGGGTVTKKGSAVIKPVIGRRR
;
A
#
# COMPACT_ATOMS: atom_id res chain seq x y z
N MET A 1 -20.76 -8.82 -5.89
CA MET A 1 -20.18 -10.00 -5.20
C MET A 1 -20.80 -11.25 -5.77
N ASN A 2 -20.01 -12.30 -5.99
CA ASN A 2 -20.55 -13.61 -6.37
C ASN A 2 -21.02 -14.32 -5.08
N SER A 3 -22.31 -14.21 -4.76
CA SER A 3 -22.90 -14.72 -3.52
C SER A 3 -22.73 -16.23 -3.38
N GLU A 4 -22.84 -16.97 -4.48
CA GLU A 4 -22.66 -18.41 -4.53
C GLU A 4 -21.26 -18.83 -4.10
N ARG A 5 -20.22 -18.10 -4.53
CA ARG A 5 -18.84 -18.39 -4.14
C ARG A 5 -18.64 -18.22 -2.63
N PHE A 6 -19.22 -17.17 -2.05
CA PHE A 6 -19.20 -16.93 -0.61
C PHE A 6 -19.96 -18.02 0.14
N ALA A 7 -21.17 -18.37 -0.31
CA ALA A 7 -21.98 -19.42 0.29
C ALA A 7 -21.24 -20.76 0.30
N ARG A 8 -20.63 -21.16 -0.82
CA ARG A 8 -19.83 -22.39 -0.94
C ARG A 8 -18.63 -22.41 0.02
N PHE A 9 -17.90 -21.30 0.11
CA PHE A 9 -16.75 -21.19 1.02
C PHE A 9 -17.18 -21.32 2.49
N PHE A 10 -18.29 -20.70 2.89
CA PHE A 10 -18.84 -20.78 4.25
C PHE A 10 -19.77 -21.98 4.47
N GLY A 11 -19.53 -23.11 3.80
CA GLY A 11 -20.23 -24.37 4.06
C GLY A 11 -21.70 -24.41 3.63
N GLY A 12 -22.07 -23.64 2.60
CA GLY A 12 -23.44 -23.55 2.08
C GLY A 12 -24.32 -22.57 2.86
N ALA A 13 -23.74 -21.48 3.36
CA ALA A 13 -24.48 -20.44 4.07
C ALA A 13 -25.65 -19.88 3.23
N PRO A 14 -26.81 -19.56 3.82
CA PRO A 14 -27.97 -19.07 3.09
C PRO A 14 -27.69 -17.71 2.44
N GLU A 15 -28.15 -17.56 1.19
CA GLU A 15 -28.03 -16.32 0.43
C GLU A 15 -29.31 -15.48 0.56
N PHE A 16 -29.15 -14.18 0.79
CA PHE A 16 -30.26 -13.23 0.81
C PHE A 16 -30.04 -12.13 -0.22
N THR A 17 -30.86 -12.13 -1.27
CA THR A 17 -30.79 -11.14 -2.33
C THR A 17 -31.80 -10.03 -2.06
N ILE A 18 -31.31 -8.82 -1.78
CA ILE A 18 -32.14 -7.63 -1.70
C ILE A 18 -32.36 -7.13 -3.13
N PRO A 19 -33.60 -7.11 -3.65
CA PRO A 19 -33.86 -6.58 -4.98
C PRO A 19 -33.49 -5.08 -4.99
N GLY A 20 -32.47 -4.73 -5.78
CA GLY A 20 -31.98 -3.36 -5.89
C GLY A 20 -33.03 -2.44 -6.54
N ARG A 21 -33.06 -1.17 -6.10
CA ARG A 21 -33.86 -0.09 -6.72
C ARG A 21 -33.12 0.58 -7.88
N THR A 22 -32.48 -0.19 -8.74
CA THR A 22 -31.82 0.35 -9.92
C THR A 22 -32.79 0.39 -11.10
N PHE A 23 -32.93 1.56 -11.71
CA PHE A 23 -33.64 1.76 -12.96
C PHE A 23 -32.87 1.10 -14.12
N PRO A 24 -33.54 0.76 -15.24
CA PRO A 24 -32.88 0.17 -16.38
C PRO A 24 -31.82 1.11 -16.98
N VAL A 25 -30.68 0.53 -17.38
CA VAL A 25 -29.57 1.23 -18.05
C VAL A 25 -29.39 0.63 -19.44
N ASP A 26 -29.47 1.46 -20.47
CA ASP A 26 -29.16 1.06 -21.85
C ASP A 26 -27.65 1.09 -22.07
N ILE A 27 -27.07 -0.03 -22.49
CA ILE A 27 -25.62 -0.21 -22.62
C ILE A 27 -25.25 -0.18 -24.10
N GLN A 28 -24.32 0.71 -24.45
CA GLN A 28 -23.85 0.89 -25.82
C GLN A 28 -22.35 0.65 -25.90
N PHE A 29 -21.93 -0.20 -26.83
CA PHE A 29 -20.53 -0.50 -27.08
C PHE A 29 -20.02 0.24 -28.32
N SER A 30 -18.73 0.58 -28.31
CA SER A 30 -18.06 1.08 -29.50
C SER A 30 -18.06 0.02 -30.60
N ARG A 31 -18.19 0.44 -31.86
CA ARG A 31 -18.14 -0.46 -33.02
C ARG A 31 -16.73 -0.91 -33.36
N SER A 32 -15.73 -0.11 -33.04
CA SER A 32 -14.31 -0.39 -33.29
C SER A 32 -13.50 -0.22 -32.00
N PRO A 33 -12.37 -0.94 -31.86
CA PRO A 33 -11.42 -0.68 -30.78
C PRO A 33 -11.01 0.80 -30.78
N CYS A 34 -10.83 1.33 -29.57
CA CYS A 34 -10.45 2.71 -29.36
C CYS A 34 -8.93 2.81 -29.22
N GLU A 35 -8.27 3.55 -30.11
CA GLU A 35 -6.82 3.79 -30.01
C GLU A 35 -6.49 4.83 -28.93
N ASP A 36 -7.22 5.95 -28.92
CA ASP A 36 -7.11 7.00 -27.92
C ASP A 36 -8.42 7.12 -27.13
N TYR A 37 -8.42 6.54 -25.92
CA TYR A 37 -9.57 6.54 -25.03
C TYR A 37 -9.86 7.90 -24.41
N VAL A 38 -8.87 8.80 -24.32
CA VAL A 38 -9.06 10.15 -23.79
C VAL A 38 -9.86 10.97 -24.81
N ASP A 39 -9.37 11.06 -26.04
CA ASP A 39 -10.07 11.81 -27.10
C ASP A 39 -11.46 11.24 -27.41
N SER A 40 -11.60 9.91 -27.42
CA SER A 40 -12.90 9.27 -27.64
C SER A 40 -13.90 9.54 -26.52
N ALA A 41 -13.45 9.58 -25.26
CA ALA A 41 -14.30 9.96 -24.14
C ALA A 41 -14.74 11.42 -24.21
N VAL A 42 -13.84 12.34 -24.59
CA VAL A 42 -14.16 13.76 -24.80
C VAL A 42 -15.24 13.91 -25.88
N ARG A 43 -15.05 13.26 -27.05
CA ARG A 43 -16.03 13.27 -28.14
C ARG A 43 -17.38 12.72 -27.69
N GLN A 44 -17.39 11.61 -26.96
CA GLN A 44 -18.61 10.99 -26.47
C GLN A 44 -19.32 11.87 -25.43
N ALA A 45 -18.59 12.48 -24.50
CA ALA A 45 -19.15 13.39 -23.50
C ALA A 45 -19.79 14.62 -24.15
N LEU A 46 -19.14 15.22 -25.15
CA LEU A 46 -19.68 16.35 -25.91
C LEU A 46 -20.88 15.94 -26.77
N ALA A 47 -20.84 14.77 -27.41
CA ALA A 47 -21.97 14.24 -28.17
C ALA A 47 -23.21 14.04 -27.27
N ILE A 48 -23.02 13.52 -26.06
CA ILE A 48 -24.10 13.40 -25.06
C ILE A 48 -24.59 14.79 -24.64
N HIS A 49 -23.68 15.74 -24.42
CA HIS A 49 -24.00 17.12 -24.05
C HIS A 49 -24.89 17.83 -25.06
N VAL A 50 -24.57 17.71 -26.35
CA VAL A 50 -25.30 18.40 -27.43
C VAL A 50 -26.57 17.64 -27.86
N SER A 51 -26.54 16.31 -27.90
CA SER A 51 -27.63 15.51 -28.48
C SER A 51 -28.73 15.11 -27.48
N GLN A 52 -28.41 14.99 -26.19
CA GLN A 52 -29.35 14.46 -25.20
C GLN A 52 -30.04 15.58 -24.40
N PRO A 53 -31.27 15.35 -23.88
CA PRO A 53 -32.01 16.36 -23.11
C PRO A 53 -31.22 16.88 -21.92
N ALA A 54 -31.28 18.19 -21.62
CA ALA A 54 -30.47 18.86 -20.59
C ALA A 54 -30.53 18.20 -19.20
N ASN A 55 -31.59 17.45 -18.91
CA ASN A 55 -31.75 16.68 -17.69
C ASN A 55 -30.80 15.48 -17.69
N GLY A 56 -29.90 15.42 -16.70
CA GLY A 56 -29.01 14.28 -16.46
C GLY A 56 -27.54 14.63 -16.56
N ASP A 57 -26.82 14.35 -15.49
CA ASP A 57 -25.38 14.56 -15.40
C ASP A 57 -24.61 13.42 -16.05
N ILE A 58 -23.40 13.74 -16.50
CA ILE A 58 -22.47 12.83 -17.16
C ILE A 58 -21.38 12.44 -16.15
N LEU A 59 -21.11 11.13 -16.05
CA LEU A 59 -19.96 10.59 -15.32
C LEU A 59 -19.02 9.89 -16.31
N VAL A 60 -17.81 10.41 -16.43
CA VAL A 60 -16.75 9.84 -17.27
C VAL A 60 -15.74 9.14 -16.37
N PHE A 61 -15.48 7.86 -16.62
CA PHE A 61 -14.43 7.11 -15.93
C PHE A 61 -13.10 7.24 -16.67
N MET A 62 -12.06 7.65 -15.94
CA MET A 62 -10.67 7.79 -16.39
C MET A 62 -9.70 7.08 -15.43
N THR A 63 -8.46 6.88 -15.85
CA THR A 63 -7.54 6.00 -15.10
C THR A 63 -6.83 6.70 -13.94
N GLY A 64 -6.47 7.98 -14.10
CA GLY A 64 -5.69 8.73 -13.13
C GLY A 64 -5.80 10.24 -13.28
N GLN A 65 -5.06 10.97 -12.44
CA GLN A 65 -5.11 12.44 -12.39
C GLN A 65 -4.74 13.09 -13.73
N GLU A 66 -3.66 12.64 -14.37
CA GLU A 66 -3.18 13.20 -15.64
C GLU A 66 -4.26 13.09 -16.73
N ASP A 67 -4.83 11.90 -16.92
CA ASP A 67 -5.93 11.68 -17.87
C ASP A 67 -7.15 12.56 -17.54
N ILE A 68 -7.49 12.69 -16.26
CA ILE A 68 -8.63 13.50 -15.82
C ILE A 68 -8.43 14.97 -16.15
N GLU A 69 -7.27 15.53 -15.82
CA GLU A 69 -6.95 16.94 -16.08
C GLU A 69 -6.98 17.22 -17.59
N VAL A 70 -6.29 16.40 -18.39
CA VAL A 70 -6.28 16.52 -19.86
C VAL A 70 -7.69 16.39 -20.45
N THR A 71 -8.49 15.43 -19.97
CA THR A 71 -9.88 15.27 -20.43
C THR A 71 -10.70 16.51 -20.11
N CYS A 72 -10.56 17.08 -18.90
CA CYS A 72 -11.30 18.28 -18.50
C CYS A 72 -10.92 19.49 -19.36
N GLU A 73 -9.62 19.69 -19.60
CA GLU A 73 -9.09 20.75 -20.46
C GLU A 73 -9.62 20.61 -21.91
N LEU A 74 -9.53 19.40 -22.48
CA LEU A 74 -10.02 19.14 -23.84
C LEU A 74 -11.53 19.31 -23.98
N ILE A 75 -12.34 18.90 -22.98
CA ILE A 75 -13.78 19.16 -23.00
C ILE A 75 -14.03 20.68 -23.00
N ALA A 76 -13.33 21.44 -22.17
CA ALA A 76 -13.50 22.89 -22.09
C ALA A 76 -13.10 23.59 -23.40
N GLU A 77 -11.96 23.20 -23.98
CA GLU A 77 -11.46 23.77 -25.25
C GLU A 77 -12.43 23.51 -26.41
N ARG A 78 -12.87 22.25 -26.56
CA ARG A 78 -13.80 21.86 -27.63
C ARG A 78 -15.19 22.46 -27.43
N LEU A 79 -15.63 22.65 -26.19
CA LEU A 79 -16.87 23.34 -25.88
C LEU A 79 -16.80 24.81 -26.32
N ALA A 80 -15.66 25.48 -26.11
CA ALA A 80 -15.46 26.87 -26.52
C ALA A 80 -15.45 27.07 -28.05
N GLN A 81 -15.16 26.01 -28.82
CA GLN A 81 -15.20 26.03 -30.29
C GLN A 81 -16.62 25.89 -30.87
N LEU A 82 -17.62 25.50 -30.06
CA LEU A 82 -19.00 25.37 -30.49
C LEU A 82 -19.71 26.73 -30.48
N ASN A 83 -20.61 26.96 -31.44
CA ASN A 83 -21.45 28.15 -31.49
C ASN A 83 -22.62 28.00 -30.50
N ASP A 84 -22.61 28.82 -29.43
CA ASP A 84 -23.65 28.89 -28.39
C ASP A 84 -24.05 27.53 -27.77
N PRO A 85 -23.11 26.77 -27.19
CA PRO A 85 -23.42 25.48 -26.58
C PRO A 85 -24.17 25.65 -25.25
N PRO A 86 -24.99 24.66 -24.85
CA PRO A 86 -25.56 24.61 -23.51
C PRO A 86 -24.46 24.68 -22.44
N LYS A 87 -24.74 25.28 -21.30
CA LYS A 87 -23.74 25.43 -20.22
C LYS A 87 -23.38 24.07 -19.61
N LEU A 88 -22.08 23.80 -19.49
CA LEU A 88 -21.52 22.58 -18.91
C LEU A 88 -20.57 22.94 -17.76
N SER A 89 -20.77 22.33 -16.60
CA SER A 89 -19.85 22.41 -15.47
C SER A 89 -18.98 21.16 -15.45
N ILE A 90 -17.67 21.33 -15.65
CA ILE A 90 -16.69 20.24 -15.71
C ILE A 90 -16.02 20.13 -14.34
N LEU A 91 -16.11 18.95 -13.72
CA LEU A 91 -15.64 18.73 -12.36
C LEU A 91 -14.75 17.47 -12.28
N PRO A 92 -13.44 17.63 -12.04
CA PRO A 92 -12.54 16.49 -11.85
C PRO A 92 -12.70 15.91 -10.44
N ILE A 93 -12.53 14.58 -10.29
CA ILE A 93 -12.42 13.93 -8.99
C ILE A 93 -11.43 12.76 -8.99
N TYR A 94 -10.44 12.84 -8.10
CA TYR A 94 -9.44 11.82 -7.84
C TYR A 94 -8.98 11.86 -6.39
N SER A 95 -8.40 10.76 -5.88
CA SER A 95 -8.15 10.56 -4.44
C SER A 95 -7.26 11.62 -3.77
N GLN A 96 -6.32 12.22 -4.51
CA GLN A 96 -5.38 13.23 -4.00
C GLN A 96 -5.97 14.65 -3.96
N MET A 97 -7.18 14.87 -4.50
CA MET A 97 -7.79 16.19 -4.57
C MET A 97 -8.16 16.71 -3.16
N PRO A 98 -8.00 18.02 -2.87
CA PRO A 98 -8.48 18.61 -1.62
C PRO A 98 -9.97 18.35 -1.35
N ALA A 99 -10.33 18.01 -0.11
CA ALA A 99 -11.72 17.64 0.23
C ALA A 99 -12.75 18.73 -0.10
N ASP A 100 -12.35 20.00 -0.06
CA ASP A 100 -13.26 21.12 -0.33
C ASP A 100 -13.63 21.17 -1.83
N LEU A 101 -12.72 20.74 -2.70
CA LEU A 101 -13.00 20.57 -4.13
C LEU A 101 -13.76 19.27 -4.40
N GLN A 102 -13.47 18.20 -3.66
CA GLN A 102 -14.28 16.97 -3.70
C GLN A 102 -15.72 17.21 -3.21
N ALA A 103 -15.97 18.20 -2.36
CA ALA A 103 -17.33 18.51 -1.93
C ALA A 103 -18.18 19.13 -3.05
N LYS A 104 -17.55 19.89 -3.96
CA LYS A 104 -18.24 20.63 -5.04
C LYS A 104 -19.00 19.73 -6.01
N ILE A 105 -18.63 18.46 -6.17
CA ILE A 105 -19.34 17.52 -7.04
C ILE A 105 -20.73 17.13 -6.52
N PHE A 106 -20.95 17.22 -5.20
CA PHE A 106 -22.25 16.94 -4.58
C PHE A 106 -23.21 18.12 -4.68
N ASP A 107 -22.68 19.33 -4.90
CA ASP A 107 -23.51 20.51 -5.08
C ASP A 107 -24.38 20.35 -6.32
N ARG A 108 -25.65 20.79 -6.22
CA ARG A 108 -26.57 20.79 -7.35
C ARG A 108 -26.15 21.87 -8.35
N ALA A 109 -26.17 21.52 -9.63
CA ALA A 109 -25.90 22.49 -10.68
C ALA A 109 -26.99 23.58 -10.72
N PRO A 110 -26.64 24.82 -11.09
CA PRO A 110 -27.62 25.85 -11.38
C PRO A 110 -28.61 25.40 -12.48
N PRO A 111 -29.85 25.92 -12.50
CA PRO A 111 -30.82 25.60 -13.53
C PRO A 111 -30.27 25.86 -14.93
N GLY A 112 -30.39 24.87 -15.82
CA GLY A 112 -29.90 24.96 -17.21
C GLY A 112 -28.41 24.67 -17.40
N VAL A 113 -27.70 24.24 -16.35
CA VAL A 113 -26.30 23.78 -16.42
C VAL A 113 -26.25 22.28 -16.16
N ARG A 114 -25.60 21.53 -17.06
CA ARG A 114 -25.33 20.09 -16.84
C ARG A 114 -23.98 19.91 -16.15
N LYS A 115 -23.83 18.89 -15.27
CA LYS A 115 -22.51 18.50 -14.74
C LYS A 115 -21.88 17.41 -15.59
N CYS A 116 -20.59 17.56 -15.86
CA CYS A 116 -19.72 16.52 -16.40
C CYS A 116 -18.65 16.24 -15.36
N ILE A 117 -18.75 15.08 -14.72
CA ILE A 117 -17.80 14.65 -13.69
C ILE A 117 -16.82 13.68 -14.34
N VAL A 118 -15.53 13.97 -14.22
CA VAL A 118 -14.47 13.10 -14.73
C VAL A 118 -13.76 12.48 -13.53
N ALA A 119 -13.89 11.16 -13.36
CA ALA A 119 -13.59 10.46 -12.13
C ALA A 119 -12.71 9.21 -12.33
N THR A 120 -11.93 8.86 -11.30
CA THR A 120 -11.34 7.52 -11.20
C THR A 120 -12.35 6.49 -10.69
N ASN A 121 -11.88 5.28 -10.39
CA ASN A 121 -12.66 4.23 -9.71
C ASN A 121 -13.22 4.64 -8.33
N ILE A 122 -12.87 5.81 -7.77
CA ILE A 122 -13.51 6.35 -6.56
C ILE A 122 -15.03 6.51 -6.72
N ALA A 123 -15.51 6.82 -7.93
CA ALA A 123 -16.93 6.91 -8.24
C ALA A 123 -17.60 5.55 -8.47
N GLU A 124 -16.82 4.46 -8.56
CA GLU A 124 -17.33 3.12 -8.89
C GLU A 124 -18.06 2.45 -7.72
N THR A 125 -17.58 2.65 -6.49
CA THR A 125 -18.11 2.00 -5.27
C THR A 125 -18.46 3.04 -4.20
N SER A 126 -17.48 3.83 -3.79
CA SER A 126 -17.51 4.65 -2.57
C SER A 126 -18.34 5.93 -2.65
N LEU A 127 -18.69 6.40 -3.86
CA LEU A 127 -19.32 7.70 -4.03
C LEU A 127 -20.67 7.67 -4.74
N THR A 128 -21.69 8.29 -4.14
CA THR A 128 -23.01 8.40 -4.75
C THR A 128 -23.25 9.85 -5.14
N VAL A 129 -23.09 10.17 -6.43
CA VAL A 129 -23.47 11.49 -6.93
C VAL A 129 -24.88 11.39 -7.51
N ASP A 130 -25.77 12.21 -6.97
CA ASP A 130 -27.14 12.30 -7.44
C ASP A 130 -27.21 13.00 -8.81
N GLY A 131 -28.11 12.52 -9.67
CA GLY A 131 -28.39 13.14 -10.98
C GLY A 131 -27.64 12.53 -12.16
N ILE A 132 -26.75 11.57 -11.94
CA ILE A 132 -26.06 10.86 -13.03
C ILE A 132 -27.06 10.02 -13.82
N MET A 133 -27.18 10.29 -15.12
CA MET A 133 -27.96 9.47 -16.06
C MET A 133 -27.13 8.97 -17.24
N TYR A 134 -25.96 9.56 -17.48
CA TYR A 134 -25.06 9.16 -18.57
C TYR A 134 -23.71 8.75 -18.00
N VAL A 135 -23.25 7.55 -18.34
CA VAL A 135 -21.91 7.07 -17.99
C VAL A 135 -21.09 6.87 -19.24
N VAL A 136 -19.85 7.35 -19.26
CA VAL A 136 -18.85 7.06 -20.29
C VAL A 136 -17.72 6.28 -19.63
N ASP A 137 -17.44 5.08 -20.13
CA ASP A 137 -16.47 4.17 -19.53
C ASP A 137 -15.35 3.84 -20.52
N CYS A 138 -14.13 4.26 -20.18
CA CYS A 138 -12.93 3.97 -20.97
C CYS A 138 -12.48 2.51 -20.90
N GLY A 139 -12.96 1.73 -19.92
CA GLY A 139 -12.59 0.31 -19.77
C GLY A 139 -11.27 0.05 -19.05
N PHE A 140 -10.64 1.08 -18.49
CA PHE A 140 -9.36 0.96 -17.80
C PHE A 140 -9.43 1.40 -16.33
N SER A 141 -8.49 0.90 -15.53
CA SER A 141 -8.25 1.34 -14.15
C SER A 141 -6.79 1.18 -13.78
N LYS A 142 -6.28 2.08 -12.92
CA LYS A 142 -4.94 1.96 -12.36
C LYS A 142 -4.99 1.09 -11.11
N LEU A 143 -4.31 -0.06 -11.13
CA LEU A 143 -4.26 -1.00 -10.01
C LEU A 143 -2.84 -1.08 -9.46
N LYS A 144 -2.75 -1.18 -8.13
CA LYS A 144 -1.51 -1.52 -7.42
C LYS A 144 -1.25 -3.02 -7.59
N VAL A 145 -0.08 -3.35 -8.13
CA VAL A 145 0.40 -4.71 -8.42
C VAL A 145 1.81 -4.88 -7.84
N TYR A 146 1.95 -5.84 -6.94
CA TYR A 146 3.23 -6.21 -6.33
C TYR A 146 4.00 -7.19 -7.21
N ASN A 147 5.28 -6.88 -7.46
CA ASN A 147 6.19 -7.80 -8.13
C ASN A 147 7.17 -8.39 -7.11
N PRO A 148 7.04 -9.68 -6.73
CA PRO A 148 7.87 -10.31 -5.70
C PRO A 148 9.33 -10.46 -6.10
N ARG A 149 9.67 -10.47 -7.40
CA ARG A 149 11.07 -10.57 -7.86
C ARG A 149 11.81 -9.25 -7.72
N MET A 150 11.11 -8.15 -7.97
CA MET A 150 11.65 -6.81 -7.81
C MET A 150 11.48 -6.27 -6.38
N GLY A 151 10.58 -6.88 -5.60
CA GLY A 151 10.26 -6.45 -4.23
C GLY A 151 9.55 -5.11 -4.17
N MET A 152 8.82 -4.73 -5.23
CA MET A 152 8.20 -3.42 -5.35
C MET A 152 6.74 -3.48 -5.78
N ASP A 153 5.97 -2.51 -5.29
CA ASP A 153 4.63 -2.23 -5.76
C ASP A 153 4.68 -1.30 -6.99
N THR A 154 3.89 -1.63 -8.01
CA THR A 154 3.78 -0.82 -9.23
C THR A 154 2.33 -0.42 -9.45
N LEU A 155 2.10 0.80 -9.92
CA LEU A 155 0.78 1.26 -10.35
C LEU A 155 0.65 1.07 -11.86
N GLN A 156 -0.04 0.00 -12.26
CA GLN A 156 -0.20 -0.35 -13.67
C GLN A 156 -1.61 -0.02 -14.15
N ILE A 157 -1.71 0.51 -15.36
CA ILE A 157 -2.99 0.65 -16.05
C ILE A 157 -3.38 -0.74 -16.54
N THR A 158 -4.54 -1.20 -16.12
CA THR A 158 -5.07 -2.53 -16.45
C THR A 158 -6.51 -2.41 -16.96
N PRO A 159 -6.93 -3.27 -17.90
CA PRO A 159 -8.33 -3.38 -18.27
C PRO A 159 -9.18 -3.74 -17.05
N ILE A 160 -10.39 -3.19 -16.97
CA ILE A 160 -11.33 -3.51 -15.90
C ILE A 160 -11.95 -4.89 -16.06
N SER A 161 -12.54 -5.43 -15.00
CA SER A 161 -13.35 -6.65 -15.13
C SER A 161 -14.78 -6.34 -15.60
N GLN A 162 -15.48 -7.35 -16.12
CA GLN A 162 -16.91 -7.26 -16.46
C GLN A 162 -17.75 -6.85 -15.24
N ALA A 163 -17.38 -7.32 -14.04
CA ALA A 163 -18.01 -6.90 -12.79
C ALA A 163 -17.80 -5.41 -12.47
N ASN A 164 -16.61 -4.85 -12.77
CA ASN A 164 -16.36 -3.42 -12.60
C ASN A 164 -17.15 -2.60 -13.63
N ALA A 165 -17.12 -3.02 -14.91
CA ALA A 165 -17.89 -2.39 -15.98
C ALA A 165 -19.40 -2.34 -15.66
N SER A 166 -19.94 -3.42 -15.14
CA SER A 166 -21.35 -3.51 -14.71
C SER A 166 -21.65 -2.56 -13.54
N GLN A 167 -20.72 -2.40 -12.59
CA GLN A 167 -20.87 -1.45 -11.48
C GLN A 167 -20.80 0.01 -11.97
N ARG A 168 -19.90 0.30 -12.91
CA ARG A 168 -19.79 1.61 -13.56
C ARG A 168 -21.06 1.97 -14.32
N ALA A 169 -21.56 1.06 -15.17
CA ALA A 169 -22.83 1.24 -15.88
C ALA A 169 -24.00 1.43 -14.91
N GLY A 170 -24.04 0.67 -13.80
CA GLY A 170 -25.06 0.79 -12.77
C GLY A 170 -25.14 2.17 -12.10
N ARG A 171 -24.12 3.04 -12.25
CA ARG A 171 -24.16 4.42 -11.74
C ARG A 171 -25.19 5.30 -12.48
N ALA A 172 -25.44 5.03 -13.76
CA ALA A 172 -26.46 5.74 -14.54
C ALA A 172 -27.90 5.38 -14.11
N GLY A 173 -28.11 4.22 -13.46
CA GLY A 173 -29.43 3.69 -13.11
C GLY A 173 -29.92 4.03 -11.70
N ARG A 174 -29.26 4.96 -10.99
CA ARG A 174 -29.55 5.19 -9.56
C ARG A 174 -30.74 6.12 -9.30
N THR A 175 -30.84 7.19 -10.07
CA THR A 175 -31.91 8.19 -9.91
C THR A 175 -33.05 8.02 -10.91
N GLY A 176 -32.78 7.43 -12.07
CA GLY A 176 -33.75 7.22 -13.13
C GLY A 176 -33.17 6.34 -14.24
N PRO A 177 -33.94 6.09 -15.33
CA PRO A 177 -33.44 5.39 -16.50
C PRO A 177 -32.22 6.11 -17.07
N GLY A 178 -31.16 5.35 -17.36
CA GLY A 178 -29.87 5.92 -17.77
C GLY A 178 -29.27 5.21 -18.97
N ARG A 179 -28.13 5.73 -19.46
CA ARG A 179 -27.37 5.16 -20.56
C ARG A 179 -25.90 5.05 -20.19
N ALA A 180 -25.28 3.93 -20.54
CA ALA A 180 -23.86 3.69 -20.37
C ALA A 180 -23.20 3.49 -21.74
N PHE A 181 -22.13 4.23 -21.99
CA PHE A 181 -21.36 4.20 -23.23
C PHE A 181 -19.98 3.61 -22.92
N HIS A 182 -19.77 2.36 -23.33
CA HIS A 182 -18.49 1.69 -23.24
C HIS A 182 -17.65 2.01 -24.48
N LEU A 183 -16.46 2.56 -24.29
CA LEU A 183 -15.54 2.93 -25.36
C LEU A 183 -14.76 1.74 -25.95
N TYR A 184 -15.18 0.53 -25.62
CA TYR A 184 -14.63 -0.73 -26.10
C TYR A 184 -15.72 -1.55 -26.79
N THR A 185 -15.30 -2.53 -27.59
CA THR A 185 -16.23 -3.37 -28.35
C THR A 185 -16.92 -4.40 -27.45
N GLU A 186 -18.11 -4.83 -27.84
CA GLU A 186 -18.83 -5.91 -27.16
C GLU A 186 -18.01 -7.22 -27.15
N ARG A 187 -17.26 -7.47 -28.22
CA ARG A 187 -16.34 -8.62 -28.29
C ARG A 187 -15.25 -8.54 -27.23
N ALA A 188 -14.61 -7.38 -27.08
CA ALA A 188 -13.60 -7.18 -26.05
C ALA A 188 -14.19 -7.35 -24.64
N PHE A 189 -15.40 -6.81 -24.39
CA PHE A 189 -16.09 -6.99 -23.12
C PHE A 189 -16.30 -8.47 -22.75
N ARG A 190 -16.72 -9.29 -23.71
CA ARG A 190 -17.04 -10.71 -23.46
C ARG A 190 -15.81 -11.61 -23.44
N ASP A 191 -14.88 -11.41 -24.38
CA ASP A 191 -13.82 -12.37 -24.68
C ASP A 191 -12.45 -11.95 -24.10
N GLU A 192 -12.22 -10.65 -23.85
CA GLU A 192 -10.91 -10.13 -23.37
C GLU A 192 -10.94 -9.73 -21.89
N LEU A 193 -12.05 -9.17 -21.39
CA LEU A 193 -12.15 -8.75 -19.99
C LEU A 193 -12.40 -9.93 -19.05
N TYR A 194 -11.70 -9.94 -17.91
CA TYR A 194 -11.96 -10.90 -16.84
C TYR A 194 -13.38 -10.74 -16.30
N ILE A 195 -14.01 -11.84 -15.90
CA ILE A 195 -15.37 -11.84 -15.32
C ILE A 195 -15.40 -11.00 -14.02
N ALA A 196 -14.40 -11.18 -13.16
CA ALA A 196 -14.26 -10.48 -11.90
C ALA A 196 -12.83 -9.95 -11.72
N GLN A 197 -12.68 -8.93 -10.90
CA GLN A 197 -11.39 -8.35 -10.60
C GLN A 197 -10.52 -9.33 -9.82
N ILE A 198 -9.22 -9.35 -10.13
CA ILE A 198 -8.23 -10.13 -9.40
C ILE A 198 -8.24 -9.69 -7.91
N PRO A 199 -8.41 -10.62 -6.96
CA PRO A 199 -8.45 -10.34 -5.53
C PRO A 199 -7.20 -9.63 -5.03
N GLU A 200 -7.36 -8.75 -4.05
CA GLU A 200 -6.25 -7.93 -3.48
C GLU A 200 -5.11 -8.80 -2.94
N ILE A 201 -5.42 -9.89 -2.26
CA ILE A 201 -4.42 -10.82 -1.69
C ILE A 201 -3.46 -11.41 -2.75
N GLN A 202 -3.85 -11.47 -4.02
CA GLN A 202 -3.01 -12.00 -5.09
C GLN A 202 -2.08 -10.95 -5.73
N ARG A 203 -2.24 -9.67 -5.37
CA ARG A 203 -1.63 -8.53 -6.08
C ARG A 203 -0.98 -7.50 -5.16
N THR A 204 -0.98 -7.72 -3.84
CA THR A 204 -0.30 -6.86 -2.86
C THR A 204 0.81 -7.61 -2.13
N ASN A 205 1.72 -6.88 -1.50
CA ASN A 205 2.67 -7.46 -0.55
C ASN A 205 1.92 -8.08 0.64
N LEU A 206 2.31 -9.29 1.04
CA LEU A 206 1.67 -10.07 2.10
C LEU A 206 2.42 -10.02 3.43
N ALA A 207 3.48 -9.23 3.57
CA ALA A 207 4.29 -9.18 4.80
C ALA A 207 3.43 -8.91 6.05
N ASN A 208 2.54 -7.92 6.02
CA ASN A 208 1.66 -7.62 7.15
C ASN A 208 0.63 -8.74 7.40
N THR A 209 -0.01 -9.24 6.34
CA THR A 209 -0.99 -10.34 6.43
C THR A 209 -0.37 -11.62 6.97
N VAL A 210 0.84 -11.97 6.54
CA VAL A 210 1.59 -13.15 7.01
C VAL A 210 1.96 -12.99 8.49
N LEU A 211 2.41 -11.80 8.90
CA LEU A 211 2.71 -11.50 10.29
C LEU A 211 1.46 -11.70 11.18
N LEU A 212 0.30 -11.22 10.73
CA LEU A 212 -0.98 -11.40 11.42
C LEU A 212 -1.43 -12.87 11.47
N LEU A 213 -1.33 -13.61 10.36
CA LEU A 213 -1.69 -15.03 10.34
C LEU A 213 -0.80 -15.85 11.28
N LYS A 214 0.49 -15.53 11.35
CA LYS A 214 1.43 -16.14 12.28
C LYS A 214 1.12 -15.80 13.74
N SER A 215 0.70 -14.57 14.05
CA SER A 215 0.29 -14.21 15.41
C SER A 215 -1.00 -14.89 15.85
N LEU A 216 -1.89 -15.21 14.90
CA LEU A 216 -3.08 -16.05 15.13
C LEU A 216 -2.77 -17.55 15.32
N GLY A 217 -1.50 -17.97 15.16
CA GLY A 217 -1.06 -19.35 15.37
C GLY A 217 -1.16 -20.25 14.13
N VAL A 218 -1.33 -19.69 12.93
CA VAL A 218 -1.32 -20.46 11.67
C VAL A 218 0.10 -20.92 11.36
N LYS A 219 0.35 -22.23 11.47
CA LYS A 219 1.69 -22.81 11.24
C LYS A 219 2.03 -22.86 9.74
N ASP A 220 1.18 -23.50 8.95
CA ASP A 220 1.35 -23.64 7.51
C ASP A 220 0.44 -22.66 6.77
N LEU A 221 1.05 -21.76 6.02
CA LEU A 221 0.35 -20.76 5.22
C LEU A 221 -0.07 -21.32 3.86
N LEU A 222 0.58 -22.38 3.37
CA LEU A 222 0.27 -22.99 2.08
C LEU A 222 -0.99 -23.86 2.15
N ASP A 223 -1.27 -24.44 3.32
CA ASP A 223 -2.46 -25.24 3.60
C ASP A 223 -3.60 -24.42 4.24
N PHE A 224 -3.40 -23.11 4.43
CA PHE A 224 -4.45 -22.25 4.97
C PHE A 224 -5.58 -22.07 3.97
N ASP A 225 -6.82 -22.18 4.45
CA ASP A 225 -8.03 -22.16 3.62
C ASP A 225 -8.40 -20.73 3.16
N PHE A 226 -7.67 -20.24 2.16
CA PHE A 226 -7.99 -18.98 1.49
C PHE A 226 -9.09 -19.19 0.44
N MET A 227 -10.07 -18.30 0.38
CA MET A 227 -11.07 -18.29 -0.70
C MET A 227 -10.43 -18.12 -2.09
N ASP A 228 -9.38 -17.29 -2.14
CA ASP A 228 -8.53 -17.04 -3.29
C ASP A 228 -7.07 -17.12 -2.82
N PRO A 229 -6.38 -18.25 -2.98
CA PRO A 229 -5.02 -18.40 -2.47
C PRO A 229 -4.05 -17.46 -3.19
N PRO A 230 -3.12 -16.80 -2.46
CA PRO A 230 -2.08 -16.01 -3.08
C PRO A 230 -1.04 -16.88 -3.81
N PRO A 231 -0.32 -16.32 -4.79
CA PRO A 231 0.81 -17.01 -5.42
C PRO A 231 1.87 -17.41 -4.39
N GLN A 232 2.42 -18.62 -4.53
CA GLN A 232 3.44 -19.16 -3.62
C GLN A 232 4.70 -18.28 -3.56
N ASP A 233 5.08 -17.67 -4.68
CA ASP A 233 6.21 -16.74 -4.77
C ASP A 233 6.00 -15.54 -3.83
N THR A 234 4.80 -14.95 -3.79
CA THR A 234 4.48 -13.82 -2.92
C THR A 234 4.55 -14.21 -1.45
N ILE A 235 4.01 -15.38 -1.08
CA ILE A 235 4.08 -15.90 0.29
C ILE A 235 5.55 -16.12 0.71
N THR A 236 6.34 -16.73 -0.16
CA THR A 236 7.75 -17.07 0.11
C THR A 236 8.59 -15.80 0.26
N THR A 237 8.40 -14.81 -0.63
CA THR A 237 9.08 -13.51 -0.51
C THR A 237 8.68 -12.78 0.77
N SER A 238 7.39 -12.74 1.12
CA SER A 238 6.94 -12.10 2.36
C SER A 238 7.47 -12.81 3.62
N LEU A 239 7.54 -14.15 3.62
CA LEU A 239 8.19 -14.91 4.70
C LEU A 239 9.68 -14.58 4.81
N PHE A 240 10.36 -14.49 3.66
CA PHE A 240 11.76 -14.13 3.61
C PHE A 240 12.02 -12.71 4.10
N ASP A 241 11.18 -11.74 3.75
CA ASP A 241 11.29 -10.36 4.23
C ASP A 241 11.03 -10.26 5.75
N LEU A 242 10.05 -10.97 6.29
CA LEU A 242 9.81 -11.01 7.74
C LEU A 242 10.94 -11.71 8.50
N TRP A 243 11.48 -12.80 7.96
CA TRP A 243 12.67 -13.46 8.51
C TRP A 243 13.88 -12.54 8.46
N ALA A 244 14.10 -11.87 7.33
CA ALA A 244 15.15 -10.89 7.16
C ALA A 244 15.05 -9.82 8.23
N LEU A 245 13.85 -9.24 8.46
CA LEU A 245 13.56 -8.23 9.49
C LEU A 245 13.75 -8.74 10.92
N GLY A 246 13.88 -10.05 11.14
CA GLY A 246 13.98 -10.67 12.47
C GLY A 246 12.63 -10.86 13.15
N ALA A 247 11.53 -10.72 12.42
CA ALA A 247 10.17 -10.97 12.92
C ALA A 247 9.86 -12.48 13.01
N LEU A 248 10.52 -13.28 12.19
CA LEU A 248 10.42 -14.74 12.18
C LEU A 248 11.76 -15.39 12.52
N THR A 249 11.70 -16.52 13.22
CA THR A 249 12.85 -17.40 13.47
C THR A 249 13.23 -18.16 12.19
N ASN A 250 14.35 -18.86 12.22
CA ASN A 250 14.79 -19.71 11.10
C ASN A 250 13.85 -20.89 10.81
N LEU A 251 12.91 -21.17 11.72
CA LEU A 251 11.91 -22.24 11.62
C LEU A 251 10.54 -21.70 11.16
N GLY A 252 10.40 -20.37 11.01
CA GLY A 252 9.15 -19.73 10.59
C GLY A 252 8.15 -19.49 11.72
N ASP A 253 8.60 -19.58 12.98
CA ASP A 253 7.82 -19.17 14.18
C ASP A 253 8.08 -17.69 14.51
N LEU A 254 7.12 -17.05 15.17
CA LEU A 254 7.19 -15.63 15.53
C LEU A 254 8.23 -15.38 16.63
N THR A 255 9.07 -14.35 16.47
CA THR A 255 10.01 -13.89 17.52
C THR A 255 9.32 -12.93 18.49
N ASP A 256 9.96 -12.60 19.61
CA ASP A 256 9.46 -11.56 20.53
C ASP A 256 9.34 -10.20 19.82
N LEU A 257 10.30 -9.89 18.93
CA LEU A 257 10.26 -8.71 18.07
C LEU A 257 9.05 -8.76 17.13
N GLY A 258 8.83 -9.89 16.45
CA GLY A 258 7.67 -10.10 15.58
C GLY A 258 6.34 -9.98 16.33
N LEU A 259 6.27 -10.48 17.56
CA LEU A 259 5.09 -10.34 18.41
C LEU A 259 4.81 -8.88 18.76
N GLN A 260 5.85 -8.11 19.08
CA GLN A 260 5.70 -6.67 19.33
C GLN A 260 5.25 -5.92 18.06
N MET A 261 5.78 -6.27 16.89
CA MET A 261 5.39 -5.68 15.61
C MET A 261 3.89 -5.81 15.33
N THR A 262 3.27 -6.95 15.69
CA THR A 262 1.83 -7.19 15.43
C THR A 262 0.89 -6.22 16.13
N ARG A 263 1.37 -5.51 17.17
CA ARG A 263 0.58 -4.50 17.90
C ARG A 263 0.44 -3.19 17.14
N PHE A 264 1.33 -2.93 16.19
CA PHE A 264 1.35 -1.69 15.43
C PHE A 264 0.57 -1.87 14.12
N PRO A 265 -0.39 -0.99 13.80
CA PRO A 265 -1.20 -1.08 12.58
C PRO A 265 -0.45 -0.51 11.36
N MET A 266 0.74 -1.03 11.07
CA MET A 266 1.62 -0.50 10.03
C MET A 266 2.53 -1.56 9.43
N ASP A 267 3.28 -1.19 8.39
CA ASP A 267 4.20 -2.12 7.73
C ASP A 267 5.29 -2.62 8.69
N PRO A 268 5.67 -3.91 8.62
CA PRO A 268 6.64 -4.50 9.54
C PRO A 268 7.99 -3.77 9.60
N SER A 269 8.45 -3.20 8.49
CA SER A 269 9.67 -2.39 8.43
C SER A 269 9.56 -1.11 9.27
N LEU A 270 8.41 -0.43 9.23
CA LEU A 270 8.16 0.77 10.04
C LEU A 270 7.97 0.42 11.51
N ALA A 271 7.25 -0.68 11.81
CA ALA A 271 7.09 -1.18 13.16
C ALA A 271 8.45 -1.54 13.79
N LYS A 272 9.37 -2.13 13.00
CA LYS A 272 10.76 -2.40 13.42
C LYS A 272 11.47 -1.13 13.87
N LEU A 273 11.37 -0.06 13.09
CA LEU A 273 12.02 1.22 13.40
C LEU A 273 11.53 1.78 14.73
N VAL A 274 10.20 1.80 14.93
CA VAL A 274 9.62 2.30 16.17
C VAL A 274 10.12 1.50 17.38
N ILE A 275 10.16 0.16 17.28
CA ILE A 275 10.62 -0.70 18.37
C ILE A 275 12.11 -0.48 18.65
N LEU A 276 12.96 -0.57 17.62
CA LEU A 276 14.41 -0.45 17.77
C LEU A 276 14.84 0.94 18.23
N SER A 277 14.11 1.99 17.83
CA SER A 277 14.35 3.37 18.26
C SER A 277 14.16 3.61 19.75
N SER A 278 13.48 2.70 20.44
CA SER A 278 13.23 2.76 21.88
C SER A 278 14.09 1.75 22.66
N THR A 279 14.35 0.56 22.09
CA THR A 279 15.08 -0.51 22.79
C THR A 279 16.59 -0.42 22.63
N THR A 280 17.07 -0.06 21.45
CA THR A 280 18.48 -0.16 21.05
C THR A 280 19.08 1.22 20.86
N TYR A 281 18.35 2.08 20.16
CA TYR A 281 18.74 3.46 19.92
C TYR A 281 17.99 4.38 20.89
N THR A 282 18.51 5.59 21.10
CA THR A 282 17.90 6.59 22.00
C THR A 282 17.25 7.72 21.20
N CYS A 283 16.51 7.40 20.13
CA CYS A 283 15.97 8.35 19.14
C CYS A 283 14.47 8.17 18.82
N SER A 284 13.72 7.63 19.78
CA SER A 284 12.30 7.28 19.60
C SER A 284 11.37 8.46 19.26
N GLU A 285 11.61 9.67 19.80
CA GLU A 285 10.74 10.84 19.52
C GLU A 285 10.87 11.32 18.05
N GLU A 286 12.09 11.29 17.52
CA GLU A 286 12.40 11.63 16.13
C GLU A 286 11.85 10.58 15.18
N ILE A 287 12.11 9.30 15.44
CA ILE A 287 11.65 8.18 14.60
C ILE A 287 10.12 8.10 14.59
N LEU A 288 9.46 8.28 15.73
CA LEU A 288 8.01 8.34 15.82
C LEU A 288 7.43 9.41 14.88
N THR A 289 8.08 10.57 14.81
CA THR A 289 7.67 11.67 13.95
C THR A 289 7.91 11.34 12.46
N ILE A 290 9.07 10.78 12.12
CA ILE A 290 9.39 10.35 10.75
C ILE A 290 8.40 9.29 10.28
N VAL A 291 8.14 8.27 11.08
CA VAL A 291 7.22 7.18 10.76
C VAL A 291 5.79 7.69 10.56
N ALA A 292 5.34 8.63 11.39
CA ALA A 292 4.03 9.26 11.23
C ALA A 292 3.94 10.07 9.91
N MET A 293 5.02 10.77 9.54
CA MET A 293 5.11 11.52 8.29
C MET A 293 5.20 10.63 7.04
N LEU A 294 5.81 9.44 7.13
CA LEU A 294 5.81 8.45 6.05
C LEU A 294 4.44 7.78 5.85
N SER A 295 3.65 7.66 6.92
CA SER A 295 2.33 7.02 6.89
C SER A 295 1.23 7.88 6.24
N VAL A 296 1.51 9.16 5.99
CA VAL A 296 0.59 10.07 5.30
C VAL A 296 0.98 10.27 3.84
N PRO A 297 0.02 10.61 2.95
CA PRO A 297 0.35 11.05 1.59
C PRO A 297 1.36 12.21 1.60
N SER A 298 2.08 12.38 0.49
CA SER A 298 3.14 13.39 0.37
C SER A 298 2.67 14.76 0.88
N VAL A 299 3.44 15.32 1.82
CA VAL A 299 3.10 16.57 2.52
C VAL A 299 3.36 17.80 1.66
N PHE A 300 4.27 17.69 0.69
CA PHE A 300 4.62 18.77 -0.21
C PHE A 300 3.57 18.94 -1.32
N TYR A 301 3.05 20.16 -1.45
CA TYR A 301 2.14 20.53 -2.53
C TYR A 301 2.92 21.24 -3.63
N ARG A 302 2.87 20.75 -4.87
CA ARG A 302 3.63 21.32 -5.99
C ARG A 302 2.69 21.76 -7.13
N PRO A 303 2.13 22.98 -7.08
CA PRO A 303 1.25 23.48 -8.12
C PRO A 303 2.01 23.79 -9.42
N LYS A 304 1.47 23.37 -10.57
CA LYS A 304 2.07 23.57 -11.91
C LYS A 304 2.33 25.05 -12.24
N GLU A 305 1.49 25.96 -11.76
CA GLU A 305 1.62 27.40 -12.03
C GLU A 305 2.70 28.09 -11.19
N ARG A 306 3.10 27.52 -10.05
CA ARG A 306 4.04 28.14 -9.09
C ARG A 306 5.13 27.17 -8.65
N LEU A 307 5.73 26.50 -9.62
CA LEU A 307 6.76 25.48 -9.39
C LEU A 307 8.00 26.05 -8.72
N GLU A 308 8.53 27.17 -9.23
CA GLU A 308 9.76 27.79 -8.71
C GLU A 308 9.59 28.29 -7.26
N GLU A 309 8.46 28.93 -6.94
CA GLU A 309 8.17 29.37 -5.57
C GLU A 309 8.05 28.20 -4.59
N SER A 310 7.38 27.12 -5.03
CA SER A 310 7.21 25.90 -4.26
C SER A 310 8.56 25.22 -3.99
N ASP A 311 9.40 25.09 -5.02
CA ASP A 311 10.71 24.43 -4.90
C ASP A 311 11.66 25.26 -4.02
N ALA A 312 11.64 26.60 -4.14
CA ALA A 312 12.42 27.50 -3.27
C ALA A 312 11.94 27.50 -1.80
N ALA A 313 10.63 27.35 -1.56
CA ALA A 313 10.11 27.18 -0.20
C ALA A 313 10.55 25.84 0.40
N ARG A 314 10.63 24.80 -0.44
CA ARG A 314 11.01 23.45 -0.06
C ARG A 314 12.48 23.32 0.28
N GLU A 315 13.36 23.97 -0.48
CA GLU A 315 14.81 23.96 -0.27
C GLU A 315 15.20 24.41 1.14
N LYS A 316 14.41 25.29 1.76
CA LYS A 316 14.62 25.77 3.15
C LYS A 316 14.49 24.68 4.21
N PHE A 317 13.81 23.57 3.89
CA PHE A 317 13.62 22.44 4.80
C PHE A 317 14.61 21.30 4.54
N PHE A 318 15.35 21.34 3.43
CA PHE A 318 16.18 20.23 3.01
C PHE A 318 17.34 19.99 3.97
N VAL A 319 17.46 18.72 4.35
CA VAL A 319 18.65 18.17 4.99
C VAL A 319 19.35 17.35 3.91
N HIS A 320 20.52 17.82 3.46
CA HIS A 320 21.24 17.25 2.31
C HIS A 320 21.55 15.75 2.45
N ASP A 321 21.69 15.26 3.68
CA ASP A 321 22.01 13.85 3.95
C ASP A 321 20.77 12.93 3.94
N SER A 322 19.55 13.47 4.08
CA SER A 322 18.36 12.64 4.28
C SER A 322 17.01 13.34 4.02
N ASP A 323 16.17 12.68 3.22
CA ASP A 323 14.76 13.02 3.07
C ASP A 323 13.94 12.72 4.33
N HIS A 324 14.25 11.62 5.04
CA HIS A 324 13.60 11.30 6.31
C HIS A 324 13.78 12.42 7.36
N LEU A 325 15.01 12.94 7.49
CA LEU A 325 15.30 14.10 8.34
C LEU A 325 14.65 15.39 7.82
N THR A 326 14.52 15.55 6.50
CA THR A 326 13.75 16.66 5.91
C THR A 326 12.28 16.64 6.39
N LEU A 327 11.64 15.46 6.42
CA LEU A 327 10.27 15.31 6.96
C LEU A 327 10.20 15.66 8.45
N LEU A 328 11.21 15.26 9.23
CA LEU A 328 11.32 15.62 10.65
C LEU A 328 11.40 17.16 10.83
N THR A 329 12.27 17.82 10.07
CA THR A 329 12.44 19.28 10.10
C THR A 329 11.13 20.00 9.74
N VAL A 330 10.42 19.55 8.71
CA VAL A 330 9.10 20.11 8.33
C VAL A 330 8.11 20.03 9.49
N TYR A 331 8.00 18.86 10.13
CA TYR A 331 7.07 18.67 11.25
C TYR A 331 7.46 19.53 12.47
N GLN A 332 8.74 19.57 12.83
CA GLN A 332 9.23 20.37 13.94
C GLN A 332 8.97 21.87 13.72
N GLN A 333 9.25 22.38 12.52
CA GLN A 333 8.98 23.78 12.18
C GLN A 333 7.47 24.10 12.19
N TRP A 334 6.63 23.16 11.73
CA TRP A 334 5.18 23.34 11.79
C TRP A 334 4.66 23.44 13.23
N VAL A 335 5.14 22.56 14.12
CA VAL A 335 4.81 22.58 15.55
C VAL A 335 5.31 23.87 16.21
N ALA A 336 6.54 24.30 15.92
CA ALA A 336 7.12 25.54 16.45
C ALA A 336 6.33 26.79 16.04
N ASN A 337 5.70 26.78 14.87
CA ASN A 337 4.84 27.86 14.38
C ASN A 337 3.38 27.76 14.86
N GLY A 338 3.11 26.92 15.87
CA GLY A 338 1.80 26.79 16.50
C GLY A 338 0.76 26.08 15.63
N MET A 339 1.19 25.18 14.73
CA MET A 339 0.31 24.34 13.91
C MET A 339 -0.70 25.13 13.07
N ARG A 340 -0.30 26.30 12.57
CA ARG A 340 -1.18 27.20 11.82
C ARG A 340 -1.32 26.75 10.36
N ASP A 341 -2.55 26.59 9.89
CA ASP A 341 -2.84 26.27 8.49
C ASP A 341 -2.31 27.34 7.52
N ALA A 342 -2.35 28.61 7.92
CA ALA A 342 -1.81 29.71 7.12
C ALA A 342 -0.29 29.60 6.87
N TRP A 343 0.46 29.00 7.82
CA TRP A 343 1.88 28.74 7.65
C TRP A 343 2.10 27.63 6.63
N CYS A 344 1.31 26.55 6.70
CA CYS A 344 1.35 25.46 5.71
C CYS A 344 1.12 25.98 4.29
N VAL A 345 0.09 26.82 4.09
CA VAL A 345 -0.22 27.40 2.78
C VAL A 345 0.93 28.26 2.26
N LYS A 346 1.55 29.08 3.11
CA LYS A 346 2.71 29.91 2.73
C LYS A 346 3.93 29.08 2.29
N HIS A 347 4.12 27.90 2.88
CA HIS A 347 5.24 27.01 2.61
C HIS A 347 4.89 25.86 1.64
N PHE A 348 3.75 25.93 0.96
CA PHE A 348 3.27 24.90 0.03
C PHE A 348 3.21 23.49 0.66
N LEU A 349 2.71 23.41 1.89
CA LEU A 349 2.48 22.16 2.61
C LEU A 349 0.98 21.88 2.73
N HIS A 350 0.60 20.60 2.70
CA HIS A 350 -0.78 20.18 2.90
C HIS A 350 -1.15 20.17 4.40
N PRO A 351 -2.03 21.08 4.89
CA PRO A 351 -2.37 21.14 6.31
C PRO A 351 -3.09 19.87 6.78
N LYS A 352 -4.02 19.33 5.97
CA LYS A 352 -4.75 18.09 6.29
C LYS A 352 -3.82 16.88 6.47
N ALA A 353 -2.73 16.81 5.69
CA ALA A 353 -1.75 15.74 5.82
C ALA A 353 -0.94 15.86 7.12
N LEU A 354 -0.53 17.08 7.51
CA LEU A 354 0.19 17.35 8.75
C LEU A 354 -0.65 17.08 10.01
N HIS A 355 -1.91 17.51 10.01
CA HIS A 355 -2.85 17.19 11.11
C HIS A 355 -3.06 15.68 11.25
N ARG A 356 -3.24 14.98 10.13
CA ARG A 356 -3.33 13.50 10.14
C ARG A 356 -2.04 12.84 10.62
N ALA A 357 -0.88 13.35 10.24
CA ALA A 357 0.41 12.85 10.72
C ALA A 357 0.51 13.00 12.24
N ARG A 358 0.06 14.13 12.79
CA ARG A 358 -0.02 14.33 14.25
C ARG A 358 -0.94 13.31 14.92
N GLU A 359 -2.14 13.07 14.39
CA GLU A 359 -3.07 12.07 14.92
C GLU A 359 -2.44 10.66 14.94
N ILE A 360 -1.79 10.27 13.85
CA ILE A 360 -1.08 8.98 13.74
C ILE A 360 0.08 8.92 14.76
N ARG A 361 0.83 10.02 14.91
CA ARG A 361 1.91 10.12 15.88
C ARG A 361 1.43 9.93 17.32
N GLU A 362 0.30 10.55 17.68
CA GLU A 362 -0.34 10.40 19.00
C GLU A 362 -0.80 8.94 19.22
N GLN A 363 -1.43 8.32 18.22
CA GLN A 363 -1.84 6.91 18.31
C GLN A 363 -0.67 5.94 18.50
N ILE A 364 0.42 6.11 17.72
CA ILE A 364 1.61 5.25 17.85
C ILE A 364 2.26 5.48 19.22
N ARG A 365 2.33 6.73 19.70
CA ARG A 365 2.83 7.06 21.03
C ARG A 365 2.06 6.33 22.13
N ASP A 366 0.73 6.31 22.05
CA ASP A 366 -0.11 5.63 23.04
C ASP A 366 0.13 4.11 23.03
N ILE A 367 0.32 3.51 21.85
CA ILE A 367 0.68 2.10 21.71
C ILE A 367 2.06 1.82 22.33
N MET A 368 3.05 2.69 22.10
CA MET A 368 4.39 2.57 22.70
C MET A 368 4.33 2.62 24.24
N ILE A 369 3.58 3.58 24.79
CA ILE A 369 3.40 3.71 26.24
C ILE A 369 2.70 2.47 26.81
N SER A 370 1.65 1.98 26.16
CA SER A 370 0.95 0.76 26.59
C SER A 370 1.86 -0.48 26.55
N SER A 371 2.82 -0.50 25.62
CA SER A 371 3.83 -1.55 25.48
C SER A 371 5.08 -1.33 26.33
N HIS A 372 5.06 -0.34 27.24
CA HIS A 372 6.15 -0.03 28.19
C HIS A 372 7.48 0.35 27.49
N MET A 373 7.39 0.97 26.33
CA MET A 373 8.55 1.49 25.58
C MET A 373 8.91 2.90 26.06
N GLN A 374 10.21 3.18 26.20
CA GLN A 374 10.68 4.49 26.66
C GLN A 374 10.75 5.48 25.51
N LEU A 375 10.26 6.70 25.74
CA LEU A 375 10.34 7.83 24.82
C LEU A 375 11.54 8.70 25.19
N THR A 376 12.61 8.58 24.42
CA THR A 376 13.85 9.36 24.52
C THR A 376 14.15 10.04 23.18
N SER A 377 14.71 11.25 23.25
CA SER A 377 15.19 12.04 22.11
C SER A 377 16.72 11.98 22.04
N CYS A 378 17.28 11.90 20.83
CA CYS A 378 18.72 11.83 20.61
C CYS A 378 19.44 13.18 20.63
N GLY A 379 18.72 14.28 20.88
CA GLY A 379 19.29 15.62 20.91
C GLY A 379 19.76 16.09 19.54
N TYR A 380 21.06 16.36 19.39
CA TYR A 380 21.65 16.90 18.16
C TYR A 380 22.32 15.84 17.27
N ASP A 381 22.49 14.61 17.76
CA ASP A 381 23.13 13.55 17.00
C ASP A 381 22.11 12.85 16.08
N LEU A 382 22.06 13.32 14.82
CA LEU A 382 21.14 12.80 13.81
C LEU A 382 21.67 11.53 13.14
N ASP A 383 22.93 11.15 13.36
CA ASP A 383 23.50 9.92 12.79
C ASP A 383 22.90 8.68 13.45
N ILE A 384 22.56 8.75 14.74
CA ILE A 384 21.81 7.70 15.44
C ILE A 384 20.44 7.45 14.75
N VAL A 385 19.80 8.52 14.27
CA VAL A 385 18.52 8.42 13.55
C VAL A 385 18.74 7.73 12.19
N ARG A 386 19.80 8.10 11.47
CA ARG A 386 20.15 7.49 10.17
C ARG A 386 20.50 6.01 10.32
N GLU A 387 21.25 5.65 11.35
CA GLU A 387 21.58 4.27 11.68
C GLU A 387 20.31 3.48 12.05
N CYS A 388 19.42 4.07 12.84
CA CYS A 388 18.13 3.47 13.14
C CYS A 388 17.31 3.23 11.87
N ILE A 389 17.21 4.21 10.96
CA ILE A 389 16.53 4.07 9.66
C ILE A 389 17.14 2.93 8.84
N CYS A 390 18.47 2.82 8.83
CA CYS A 390 19.19 1.73 8.18
C CYS A 390 18.77 0.36 8.73
N SER A 391 18.55 0.24 10.05
CA SER A 391 18.13 -1.02 10.70
C SER A 391 16.73 -1.52 10.29
N GLY A 392 15.85 -0.64 9.82
CA GLY A 392 14.54 -1.00 9.28
C GLY A 392 14.56 -1.25 7.77
N PHE A 393 15.35 -0.44 7.04
CA PHE A 393 15.33 -0.40 5.57
C PHE A 393 16.57 -0.98 4.89
N TYR A 394 17.45 -1.72 5.58
CA TYR A 394 18.62 -2.34 4.94
C TYR A 394 18.25 -3.29 3.79
N HIS A 395 17.05 -3.88 3.79
CA HIS A 395 16.57 -4.70 2.66
C HIS A 395 16.32 -3.87 1.38
N GLN A 396 16.09 -2.58 1.54
CA GLN A 396 15.85 -1.56 0.51
C GLN A 396 17.06 -0.62 0.41
N ALA A 397 18.24 -1.20 0.20
CA ALA A 397 19.49 -0.46 0.05
C ALA A 397 19.96 -0.45 -1.42
N ALA A 398 20.51 0.68 -1.85
CA ALA A 398 21.06 0.87 -3.19
C ALA A 398 22.47 1.48 -3.15
N ARG A 399 23.27 1.18 -4.17
CA ARG A 399 24.65 1.65 -4.33
C ARG A 399 24.79 2.50 -5.59
N ARG A 400 25.54 3.59 -5.49
CA ARG A 400 25.89 4.48 -6.59
C ARG A 400 26.70 3.73 -7.66
N LYS A 401 26.26 3.81 -8.92
CA LYS A 401 26.99 3.28 -10.09
C LYS A 401 27.50 4.39 -11.00
N GLY A 402 26.75 5.49 -11.11
CA GLY A 402 27.09 6.64 -11.95
C GLY A 402 26.40 7.92 -11.48
N LEU A 403 26.42 8.97 -12.32
CA LEU A 403 25.80 10.25 -12.00
C LEU A 403 24.27 10.10 -11.99
N GLY A 404 23.66 10.12 -10.80
CA GLY A 404 22.20 9.98 -10.63
C GLY A 404 21.66 8.56 -10.83
N GLU A 405 22.52 7.57 -11.06
CA GLU A 405 22.15 6.16 -11.22
C GLU A 405 22.65 5.30 -10.05
N TYR A 406 21.71 4.57 -9.47
CA TYR A 406 21.92 3.64 -8.37
C TYR A 406 21.54 2.23 -8.81
N VAL A 407 22.08 1.23 -8.12
CA VAL A 407 21.72 -0.17 -8.31
C VAL A 407 21.31 -0.75 -6.97
N ASN A 408 20.13 -1.36 -6.92
CA ASN A 408 19.65 -2.04 -5.74
C ASN A 408 20.60 -3.20 -5.37
N LEU A 409 21.02 -3.27 -4.11
CA LEU A 409 22.02 -4.24 -3.65
C LEU A 409 21.51 -5.70 -3.63
N ARG A 410 20.18 -5.90 -3.56
CA ARG A 410 19.55 -7.23 -3.53
C ARG A 410 19.15 -7.70 -4.92
N THR A 411 18.43 -6.86 -5.67
CA THR A 411 17.84 -7.24 -6.96
C THR A 411 18.73 -6.91 -8.15
N SER A 412 19.80 -6.12 -7.96
CA SER A 412 20.65 -5.60 -9.04
C SER A 412 19.90 -4.78 -10.10
N VAL A 413 18.68 -4.34 -9.80
CA VAL A 413 17.89 -3.45 -10.66
C VAL A 413 18.47 -2.04 -10.61
N SER A 414 18.58 -1.39 -11.77
CA SER A 414 19.00 0.00 -11.88
C SER A 414 17.85 0.91 -11.45
N VAL A 415 18.12 1.86 -10.58
CA VAL A 415 17.14 2.77 -9.99
C VAL A 415 17.70 4.20 -9.96
N GLN A 416 16.83 5.19 -10.07
CA GLN A 416 17.21 6.61 -10.06
C GLN A 416 16.67 7.31 -8.82
N LEU A 417 17.30 8.41 -8.38
CA LEU A 417 16.73 9.26 -7.34
C LEU A 417 15.49 9.97 -7.89
N HIS A 418 14.40 9.97 -7.13
CA HIS A 418 13.23 10.74 -7.52
C HIS A 418 13.58 12.25 -7.53
N PRO A 419 13.14 13.04 -8.53
CA PRO A 419 13.48 14.47 -8.62
C PRO A 419 13.05 15.32 -7.42
N THR A 420 12.13 14.80 -6.60
CA THR A 420 11.68 15.47 -5.37
C THR A 420 12.60 15.21 -4.18
N SER A 421 13.59 14.33 -4.28
CA SER A 421 14.50 14.04 -3.17
C SER A 421 15.45 15.22 -2.93
N ALA A 422 15.75 15.53 -1.68
CA ALA A 422 16.77 16.52 -1.31
C ALA A 422 18.16 16.13 -1.84
N LEU A 423 18.41 14.83 -2.01
CA LEU A 423 19.65 14.26 -2.53
C LEU A 423 19.76 14.36 -4.07
N TYR A 424 18.69 14.73 -4.77
CA TYR A 424 18.75 14.84 -6.23
C TYR A 424 19.61 16.04 -6.68
N ASN A 425 19.55 17.14 -5.94
CA ASN A 425 20.28 18.37 -6.21
C ASN A 425 21.58 18.51 -5.39
N SER A 426 21.95 17.50 -4.59
CA SER A 426 23.22 17.52 -3.86
C SER A 426 24.38 17.35 -4.84
N GLY A 427 25.32 18.29 -4.85
CA GLY A 427 26.46 18.29 -5.77
C GLY A 427 27.38 17.07 -5.66
N ASP A 428 27.36 16.35 -4.54
CA ASP A 428 28.01 15.04 -4.37
C ASP A 428 27.01 14.02 -3.79
N PRO A 429 26.45 13.12 -4.62
CA PRO A 429 25.47 12.15 -4.17
C PRO A 429 26.16 11.00 -3.41
N PRO A 430 25.64 10.52 -2.27
CA PRO A 430 26.28 9.50 -1.44
C PRO A 430 26.44 8.15 -2.16
N ASP A 431 27.47 7.39 -1.76
CA ASP A 431 27.78 6.07 -2.35
C ASP A 431 26.73 4.99 -2.03
N TYR A 432 26.17 5.03 -0.82
CA TYR A 432 25.17 4.08 -0.35
C TYR A 432 23.97 4.83 0.21
N VAL A 433 22.78 4.34 -0.13
CA VAL A 433 21.52 4.92 0.29
C VAL A 433 20.53 3.83 0.68
N VAL A 434 19.67 4.16 1.64
CA VAL A 434 18.42 3.42 1.91
C VAL A 434 17.24 4.27 1.47
N TYR A 435 16.18 3.62 1.01
CA TYR A 435 14.97 4.28 0.53
C TYR A 435 13.72 3.64 1.13
N HIS A 436 12.63 4.40 1.19
CA HIS A 436 11.35 3.91 1.74
C HIS A 436 10.52 3.15 0.71
N GLU A 437 10.37 3.72 -0.49
CA GLU A 437 9.53 3.16 -1.56
C GLU A 437 10.23 3.24 -2.92
N LEU A 438 9.94 2.26 -3.78
CA LEU A 438 10.27 2.31 -5.20
C LEU A 438 9.00 2.62 -5.99
N ILE A 439 9.06 3.66 -6.81
CA ILE A 439 7.96 4.09 -7.68
C ILE A 439 8.36 3.79 -9.13
N LEU A 440 7.56 2.97 -9.80
CA LEU A 440 7.70 2.76 -11.24
C LEU A 440 6.81 3.74 -12.00
N THR A 441 7.42 4.64 -12.77
CA THR A 441 6.73 5.46 -13.78
C THR A 441 7.25 5.08 -15.16
N SER A 442 7.96 5.98 -15.86
CA SER A 442 8.73 5.67 -17.06
C SER A 442 10.09 5.03 -16.72
N LYS A 443 10.58 5.29 -15.51
CA LYS A 443 11.79 4.71 -14.92
C LYS A 443 11.52 4.35 -13.46
N GLU A 444 12.37 3.51 -12.89
CA GLU A 444 12.35 3.16 -11.47
C GLU A 444 12.95 4.29 -10.64
N TYR A 445 12.13 4.93 -9.81
CA TYR A 445 12.56 6.01 -8.92
C TYR A 445 12.51 5.56 -7.45
N MET A 446 13.56 5.90 -6.70
CA MET A 446 13.60 5.77 -5.24
C MET A 446 12.99 7.02 -4.60
N SER A 447 12.01 6.80 -3.71
CA SER A 447 11.34 7.85 -2.94
C SER A 447 11.79 7.81 -1.48
N CYS A 448 11.90 8.99 -0.86
CA CYS A 448 12.36 9.21 0.52
C CYS A 448 13.67 8.47 0.82
N VAL A 449 14.79 9.11 0.47
CA VAL A 449 16.12 8.50 0.49
C VAL A 449 16.98 9.08 1.63
N THR A 450 17.79 8.23 2.25
CA THR A 450 18.77 8.61 3.29
C THR A 450 20.15 8.06 2.96
N ALA A 451 21.18 8.91 3.05
CA ALA A 451 22.57 8.51 2.94
C ALA A 451 22.96 7.63 4.14
N VAL A 452 23.63 6.50 3.88
CA VAL A 452 24.07 5.56 4.94
C VAL A 452 25.50 5.10 4.71
N ASP A 453 26.19 4.73 5.78
CA ASP A 453 27.51 4.14 5.69
C ASP A 453 27.47 2.64 5.37
N ALA A 454 28.48 2.18 4.63
CA ALA A 454 28.62 0.78 4.25
C ALA A 454 28.78 -0.15 5.46
N HIS A 455 29.43 0.34 6.53
CA HIS A 455 29.64 -0.42 7.76
C HIS A 455 28.32 -0.71 8.48
N TRP A 456 27.43 0.29 8.59
CA TRP A 456 26.10 0.11 9.18
C TRP A 456 25.28 -0.92 8.40
N LEU A 457 25.30 -0.86 7.07
CA LEU A 457 24.62 -1.84 6.22
C LEU A 457 25.14 -3.26 6.45
N ALA A 458 26.45 -3.45 6.60
CA ALA A 458 27.02 -4.78 6.84
C ALA A 458 26.82 -5.29 8.28
N GLU A 459 26.80 -4.39 9.26
CA GLU A 459 26.55 -4.76 10.65
C GLU A 459 25.09 -5.17 10.88
N LEU A 460 24.16 -4.33 10.42
CA LEU A 460 22.72 -4.50 10.61
C LEU A 460 22.13 -5.51 9.61
N GLY A 461 22.64 -5.50 8.38
CA GLY A 461 22.24 -6.36 7.29
C GLY A 461 23.19 -7.54 7.03
N GLY A 462 23.91 -8.03 8.05
CA GLY A 462 24.94 -9.07 7.88
C GLY A 462 24.49 -10.42 7.29
N VAL A 463 23.16 -10.61 7.15
CA VAL A 463 22.57 -11.72 6.37
C VAL A 463 22.73 -11.50 4.86
N PHE A 464 22.66 -10.24 4.42
CA PHE A 464 22.68 -9.83 3.01
C PHE A 464 24.04 -9.29 2.56
N TYR A 465 24.74 -8.58 3.45
CA TYR A 465 25.88 -7.76 3.09
C TYR A 465 27.14 -8.20 3.83
N SER A 466 28.26 -8.14 3.13
CA SER A 466 29.60 -8.34 3.66
C SER A 466 30.50 -7.24 3.11
N VAL A 467 31.22 -6.54 3.97
CA VAL A 467 32.23 -5.58 3.50
C VAL A 467 33.48 -6.34 3.09
N LYS A 468 33.96 -6.08 1.88
CA LYS A 468 35.29 -6.50 1.43
C LYS A 468 36.21 -5.29 1.49
N GLU A 469 37.00 -5.17 2.54
CA GLU A 469 38.06 -4.17 2.59
C GLU A 469 39.21 -4.60 1.69
N LYS A 470 39.47 -3.84 0.61
CA LYS A 470 40.72 -3.97 -0.15
C LYS A 470 41.82 -3.22 0.59
N GLY A 471 42.54 -3.91 1.46
CA GLY A 471 43.78 -3.37 2.03
C GLY A 471 44.84 -3.16 0.95
N PHE A 472 45.26 -1.92 0.72
CA PHE A 472 46.45 -1.62 -0.08
C PHE A 472 47.70 -1.96 0.74
N GLY A 473 48.13 -3.22 0.71
CA GLY A 473 49.38 -3.66 1.35
C GLY A 473 49.67 -5.14 1.12
N ARG A 474 50.86 -5.46 0.58
CA ARG A 474 51.33 -6.83 0.38
C ARG A 474 51.40 -7.59 1.71
N GLY A 475 50.52 -8.56 1.90
CA GLY A 475 50.77 -9.67 2.84
C GLY A 475 49.90 -9.79 4.09
N ARG A 476 48.63 -9.32 4.10
CA ARG A 476 47.66 -9.71 5.15
C ARG A 476 46.40 -10.34 4.57
N LYS A 477 45.94 -11.40 5.24
CA LYS A 477 44.76 -12.21 4.91
C LYS A 477 43.53 -11.33 4.74
N GLU A 478 42.74 -11.61 3.71
CA GLU A 478 41.40 -11.07 3.49
C GLU A 478 40.53 -11.35 4.71
N ILE A 479 40.15 -10.32 5.47
CA ILE A 479 39.18 -10.45 6.56
C ILE A 479 37.82 -10.14 5.95
N GLU A 480 37.12 -11.17 5.49
CA GLU A 480 35.72 -11.03 5.08
C GLU A 480 34.89 -10.91 6.37
N PHE A 481 34.37 -9.72 6.67
CA PHE A 481 33.42 -9.53 7.77
C PHE A 481 32.09 -10.17 7.35
N SER A 482 31.94 -11.48 7.60
CA SER A 482 30.76 -12.26 7.24
C SER A 482 30.15 -12.92 8.47
N LYS A 483 28.95 -12.47 8.86
CA LYS A 483 28.15 -13.07 9.94
C LYS A 483 27.54 -14.44 9.58
N LYS A 484 27.95 -15.08 8.47
CA LYS A 484 27.48 -16.42 8.07
C LYS A 484 27.70 -17.47 9.17
N ALA A 485 28.80 -17.39 9.92
CA ALA A 485 29.07 -18.29 11.04
C ALA A 485 28.14 -18.06 12.24
N GLU A 486 27.70 -16.82 12.48
CA GLU A 486 26.71 -16.50 13.52
C GLU A 486 25.32 -16.98 13.13
N LEU A 487 24.96 -16.85 11.84
CA LEU A 487 23.68 -17.33 11.32
C LEU A 487 23.55 -18.85 11.46
N GLN A 488 24.61 -19.61 11.13
CA GLN A 488 24.62 -21.06 11.31
C GLN A 488 24.44 -21.47 12.78
N LYS A 489 25.12 -20.79 13.71
CA LYS A 489 24.92 -21.00 15.15
C LYS A 489 23.50 -20.66 15.60
N GLY A 490 22.90 -19.61 15.04
CA GLY A 490 21.50 -19.23 15.29
C GLY A 490 20.51 -20.31 14.86
N ILE A 491 20.71 -20.90 13.68
CA ILE A 491 19.87 -22.01 13.18
C ILE A 491 19.97 -23.24 14.10
N GLU A 492 21.17 -23.57 14.57
CA GLU A 492 21.38 -24.68 15.50
C GLU A 492 20.72 -24.42 16.87
N ALA A 493 20.80 -23.18 17.38
CA ALA A 493 20.15 -22.78 18.62
C ALA A 493 18.62 -22.85 18.52
N ASP A 494 18.03 -22.38 17.42
CA ASP A 494 16.58 -22.45 17.18
C ASP A 494 16.10 -23.89 17.10
N ARG A 495 16.83 -24.76 16.39
CA ARG A 495 16.54 -26.20 16.33
C ARG A 495 16.63 -26.86 17.71
N ALA A 496 17.60 -26.47 18.52
CA ALA A 496 17.74 -26.97 19.89
C ALA A 496 16.56 -26.54 20.78
N ARG A 497 16.14 -25.27 20.70
CA ARG A 497 14.96 -24.76 21.41
C ARG A 497 13.68 -25.48 20.99
N GLN A 498 13.47 -25.72 19.70
CA GLN A 498 12.29 -26.43 19.21
C GLN A 498 12.28 -27.90 19.67
N ARG A 499 13.44 -28.57 19.67
CA ARG A 499 13.56 -29.93 20.23
C ARG A 499 13.21 -29.96 21.72
N ALA A 500 13.74 -29.01 22.50
CA ALA A 500 13.44 -28.89 23.92
C ALA A 500 11.95 -28.57 24.17
N ALA A 501 11.33 -27.70 23.37
CA ALA A 501 9.91 -27.38 23.46
C ALA A 501 9.02 -28.59 23.10
N ALA A 502 9.36 -29.32 22.04
CA ALA A 502 8.64 -30.54 21.65
C ALA A 502 8.80 -31.66 22.69
N GLU A 503 9.96 -31.76 23.34
CA GLU A 503 10.20 -32.70 24.43
C GLU A 503 9.42 -32.32 25.69
N ALA A 504 9.37 -31.04 26.05
CA ALA A 504 8.56 -30.52 27.14
C ALA A 504 7.05 -30.69 26.89
N GLU A 505 6.59 -30.49 25.65
CA GLU A 505 5.19 -30.75 25.27
C GLU A 505 4.86 -32.24 25.37
N ARG A 506 5.76 -33.13 24.94
CA ARG A 506 5.61 -34.58 25.13
C ARG A 506 5.58 -34.98 26.60
N MET A 507 6.44 -34.38 27.43
CA MET A 507 6.44 -34.62 28.88
C MET A 507 5.15 -34.12 29.54
N ASN A 508 4.64 -32.94 29.16
CA ASN A 508 3.36 -32.43 29.65
C ASN A 508 2.18 -33.31 29.21
N ILE A 509 2.15 -33.82 27.98
CA ILE A 509 1.13 -34.77 27.53
C ILE A 509 1.23 -36.08 28.31
N ALA A 510 2.44 -36.57 28.59
CA ALA A 510 2.67 -37.77 29.40
C ALA A 510 2.23 -37.58 30.87
N ASP A 511 2.49 -36.41 31.46
CA ASP A 511 2.07 -36.06 32.82
C ASP A 511 0.55 -35.88 32.94
N VAL A 512 -0.10 -35.33 31.91
CA VAL A 512 -1.57 -35.23 31.85
C VAL A 512 -2.18 -36.62 31.67
N ALA A 513 -1.63 -37.48 30.82
CA ALA A 513 -2.05 -38.87 30.67
C ALA A 513 -1.84 -39.70 31.95
N GLY A 514 -0.73 -39.46 32.67
CA GLY A 514 -0.46 -40.07 33.97
C GLY A 514 -1.44 -39.65 35.07
N LYS A 515 -1.88 -38.38 35.08
CA LYS A 515 -2.90 -37.88 36.01
C LYS A 515 -4.32 -38.37 35.71
N VAL A 516 -4.65 -38.64 34.44
CA VAL A 516 -5.94 -39.24 34.05
C VAL A 516 -6.02 -40.71 34.46
N ASN A 517 -4.91 -41.46 34.39
CA ASN A 517 -4.86 -42.86 34.87
C ASN A 517 -4.79 -42.99 36.41
N GLY A 518 -4.51 -41.90 37.14
CA GLY A 518 -4.42 -41.88 38.62
C GLY A 518 -5.73 -41.64 39.37
N LYS A 519 -6.84 -41.32 38.68
CA LYS A 519 -8.17 -41.15 39.28
C LYS A 519 -9.19 -42.10 38.65
N GLY A 520 -9.19 -43.35 39.11
CA GLY A 520 -10.10 -44.37 38.56
C GLY A 520 -10.22 -45.65 39.40
N THR A 521 -10.48 -45.55 40.71
CA THR A 521 -11.17 -46.62 41.46
C THR A 521 -12.29 -46.00 42.30
N GLY A 522 -13.53 -46.18 41.84
CA GLY A 522 -14.74 -45.64 42.49
C GLY A 522 -15.92 -45.69 41.54
N GLY A 523 -16.64 -46.81 41.57
CA GLY A 523 -17.78 -47.08 40.70
C GLY A 523 -18.93 -46.09 40.88
N GLY A 524 -19.62 -45.79 39.78
CA GLY A 524 -20.80 -44.95 39.75
C GLY A 524 -21.36 -44.88 38.33
N THR A 525 -22.29 -45.79 38.03
CA THR A 525 -23.06 -45.86 36.78
C THR A 525 -23.88 -44.57 36.61
N VAL A 526 -23.51 -43.73 35.64
CA VAL A 526 -24.37 -42.64 35.17
C VAL A 526 -24.41 -42.64 33.66
N THR A 527 -25.56 -43.05 33.13
CA THR A 527 -26.00 -42.89 31.76
C THR A 527 -26.11 -41.39 31.42
N LYS A 528 -25.40 -40.93 30.38
CA LYS A 528 -25.73 -39.67 29.70
C LYS A 528 -25.70 -39.83 28.19
N LYS A 529 -26.83 -39.40 27.62
CA LYS A 529 -27.22 -39.37 26.20
C LYS A 529 -26.22 -38.61 25.34
N GLY A 530 -26.08 -39.07 24.10
CA GLY A 530 -25.13 -38.56 23.14
C GLY A 530 -25.44 -37.18 22.56
N SER A 531 -24.40 -36.60 21.99
CA SER A 531 -24.44 -35.60 20.93
C SER A 531 -23.29 -35.90 19.99
N ALA A 532 -23.52 -36.82 19.05
CA ALA A 532 -22.60 -37.09 17.97
C ALA A 532 -22.72 -35.96 16.93
N VAL A 533 -21.74 -35.07 16.89
CA VAL A 533 -21.47 -34.28 15.69
C VAL A 533 -20.48 -35.10 14.87
N ILE A 534 -21.02 -35.88 13.96
CA ILE A 534 -20.28 -36.65 12.95
C ILE A 534 -19.69 -35.63 11.96
N LYS A 535 -18.36 -35.48 11.93
CA LYS A 535 -17.68 -34.86 10.79
C LYS A 535 -17.76 -35.81 9.59
N PRO A 536 -18.19 -35.38 8.40
CA PRO A 536 -18.16 -36.24 7.22
C PRO A 536 -16.69 -36.45 6.81
N VAL A 537 -16.28 -37.71 6.79
CA VAL A 537 -15.02 -38.14 6.20
C VAL A 537 -15.22 -38.12 4.68
N ILE A 538 -14.63 -37.15 4.01
CA ILE A 538 -14.48 -37.18 2.55
C ILE A 538 -13.40 -38.22 2.25
N GLY A 539 -13.82 -39.37 1.74
CA GLY A 539 -12.93 -40.43 1.30
C GLY A 539 -12.03 -39.95 0.15
N ARG A 540 -10.72 -39.99 0.36
CA ARG A 540 -9.77 -40.14 -0.73
C ARG A 540 -9.99 -41.52 -1.35
N ARG A 541 -10.25 -41.58 -2.66
CA ARG A 541 -9.99 -42.79 -3.46
C ARG A 541 -8.53 -43.20 -3.19
N ARG A 542 -8.18 -44.40 -2.73
CA ARG A 542 -8.87 -45.69 -2.54
C ARG A 542 -8.54 -46.24 -1.16
#